data_AF-A0A1L8ZAG8-F1
#
_entry.id   AF-A0A1L8ZAG8-F1
#
_cell.length_a   1.000
_cell.length_b   1.000
_cell.length_c   1.000
_cell.angle_alpha   90.00
_cell.angle_beta   90.00
_cell.angle_gamma   90.00
#
_symmetry.space_group_name_H-M   'P 1'
#
loop_
_entity.id
_entity.type
_entity.pdbx_description
1 polymer ?
#
loop_
_entity_poly.entity_id
_entity_poly.type
_entity_poly.pdbx_seq_one_letter_code
_entity_poly.pdbx_strand_id
1 'polypeptide(L)'
;MNKYYACILINSNEKIIFKSWEECKTTIKGKNNKIKSFKTIEQAQNWLFNNDNKIHHHPIGIYFDSGTGRGNGVEIRVVNEKK
;
A
#
# COMPACT_ATOMS: atom_id res chain seq x y z
N MET A 1 -24.36 9.92 8.07
CA MET A 1 -23.39 8.87 7.64
C MET A 1 -22.07 9.13 8.34
N ASN A 2 -21.74 8.34 9.34
CA ASN A 2 -20.48 8.51 10.08
C ASN A 2 -19.35 7.91 9.25
N LYS A 3 -18.30 8.70 8.98
CA LYS A 3 -17.09 8.24 8.29
C LYS A 3 -15.97 8.11 9.31
N TYR A 4 -15.17 7.06 9.17
CA TYR A 4 -14.00 6.82 10.00
C TYR A 4 -12.75 7.12 9.19
N TYR A 5 -11.78 7.80 9.78
CA TYR A 5 -10.52 8.16 9.13
C TYR A 5 -9.39 7.44 9.85
N ALA A 6 -8.80 6.45 9.19
CA ALA A 6 -7.59 5.80 9.67
C ALA A 6 -6.38 6.63 9.26
N CYS A 7 -5.45 6.83 10.18
CA CYS A 7 -4.21 7.57 9.99
C CYS A 7 -3.03 6.75 10.52
N ILE A 8 -1.96 6.68 9.73
CA ILE A 8 -0.68 6.09 10.13
C ILE A 8 0.36 7.20 10.08
N LEU A 9 0.96 7.53 11.23
CA LEU A 9 2.09 8.43 11.33
C LEU A 9 3.37 7.64 11.01
N ILE A 10 4.00 7.94 9.87
CA ILE A 10 5.18 7.19 9.40
C ILE A 10 6.36 7.41 10.35
N ASN A 11 6.49 8.62 10.92
CA ASN A 11 7.59 8.97 11.80
C ASN A 11 7.58 8.19 13.13
N SER A 12 6.41 7.94 13.72
CA SER A 12 6.28 7.26 15.02
C SER A 12 5.70 5.85 14.91
N ASN A 13 5.40 5.39 13.69
CA ASN A 13 4.60 4.18 13.42
C ASN A 13 3.28 4.11 14.20
N GLU A 14 2.74 5.27 14.60
CA GLU A 14 1.51 5.36 15.39
C GLU A 14 0.28 5.26 14.49
N LYS A 15 -0.71 4.50 14.95
CA LYS A 15 -1.97 4.21 14.25
C LYS A 15 -3.11 4.87 15.00
N ILE A 16 -3.81 5.78 14.35
CA ILE A 16 -4.87 6.58 14.95
C ILE A 16 -6.13 6.47 14.10
N ILE A 17 -7.29 6.34 14.73
CA ILE A 17 -8.59 6.37 14.05
C ILE A 17 -9.38 7.59 14.53
N PHE A 18 -9.72 8.47 13.61
CA PHE A 18 -10.53 9.65 13.87
C PHE A 18 -11.98 9.42 13.42
N LYS A 19 -12.93 9.94 14.19
CA LYS A 19 -14.35 10.01 13.82
C LYS A 19 -14.71 11.34 13.13
N SER A 20 -13.81 12.32 13.21
CA SER A 20 -13.96 13.66 12.65
C SER A 20 -12.78 14.01 11.73
N TRP A 21 -13.08 14.62 10.58
CA TRP A 21 -12.06 15.02 9.61
C TRP A 21 -11.17 16.16 10.12
N GLU A 22 -11.74 17.10 10.89
CA GLU A 22 -11.01 18.28 11.37
C GLU A 22 -9.88 17.92 12.33
N GLU A 23 -10.13 16.98 13.24
CA GLU A 23 -9.11 16.44 14.15
C GLU A 23 -8.02 15.67 13.42
N CYS A 24 -8.43 14.86 12.43
CA CYS A 24 -7.49 14.15 11.57
C CYS A 24 -6.57 15.13 10.86
N LYS A 25 -7.15 16.14 10.18
CA LYS A 25 -6.42 17.15 9.41
C LYS A 25 -5.42 17.93 10.28
N THR A 26 -5.81 18.29 11.49
CA THR A 26 -4.94 19.03 12.43
C THR A 26 -3.78 18.18 12.90
N THR A 27 -4.01 16.89 13.18
CA THR A 27 -2.98 15.97 13.67
C THR A 27 -1.96 15.58 12.60
N ILE A 28 -2.40 15.47 11.34
CA ILE A 28 -1.54 15.08 10.21
C ILE A 28 -0.78 16.24 9.58
N LYS A 29 -1.20 17.49 9.84
CA LYS A 29 -0.61 18.69 9.24
C LYS A 29 0.87 18.81 9.64
N GLY A 30 1.75 18.76 8.65
CA GLY A 30 3.21 18.88 8.85
C GLY A 30 3.92 17.59 9.24
N LYS A 31 3.24 16.43 9.26
CA LYS A 31 3.86 15.12 9.52
C LYS A 31 3.74 14.22 8.29
N ASN A 32 4.69 13.30 8.10
CA ASN A 32 4.59 12.31 7.03
C ASN A 32 3.60 11.22 7.46
N ASN A 33 2.46 11.12 6.76
CA ASN A 33 1.33 10.31 7.20
C ASN A 33 0.62 9.62 6.03
N LYS A 34 -0.03 8.49 6.30
CA LYS A 34 -0.95 7.82 5.37
C LYS A 34 -2.34 7.83 5.97
N ILE A 35 -3.28 8.48 5.28
CA ILE A 35 -4.68 8.56 5.69
C ILE A 35 -5.60 7.82 4.73
N LYS A 36 -6.65 7.20 5.27
CA LYS A 36 -7.70 6.56 4.46
C LYS A 36 -9.04 6.59 5.18
N SER A 37 -10.10 6.95 4.44
CA SER A 37 -11.47 7.01 4.97
C SER A 37 -12.25 5.72 4.72
N PHE A 38 -13.04 5.29 5.70
CA PHE A 38 -13.85 4.07 5.69
C PHE A 38 -15.27 4.33 6.18
N LYS A 39 -16.19 3.44 5.80
CA LYS A 39 -17.59 3.47 6.26
C LYS A 39 -17.77 2.82 7.63
N THR A 40 -16.94 1.85 7.97
CA THR A 40 -16.99 1.13 9.26
C THR A 40 -15.64 1.17 9.97
N ILE A 41 -15.69 1.10 11.31
CA ILE A 41 -14.49 1.08 12.15
C ILE A 41 -13.66 -0.19 11.94
N GLU A 42 -14.30 -1.34 11.69
CA GLU A 42 -13.63 -2.61 11.43
C GLU A 42 -12.74 -2.55 10.18
N GLN A 43 -13.21 -1.91 9.11
CA GLN A 43 -12.40 -1.70 7.90
C GLN A 43 -11.19 -0.80 8.17
N ALA A 44 -11.38 0.25 8.98
CA ALA A 44 -10.31 1.14 9.39
C ALA A 44 -9.26 0.41 10.23
N GLN A 45 -9.68 -0.39 11.21
CA GLN A 45 -8.79 -1.22 12.03
C GLN A 45 -8.05 -2.24 11.17
N ASN A 46 -8.77 -3.00 10.33
CA ASN A 46 -8.15 -3.99 9.46
C ASN A 46 -7.06 -3.37 8.57
N TRP A 47 -7.28 -2.17 8.04
CA TRP A 47 -6.26 -1.47 7.25
C TRP A 47 -5.02 -1.07 8.06
N LEU A 48 -5.19 -0.71 9.34
CA LEU A 48 -4.10 -0.36 10.26
C LEU A 48 -3.30 -1.60 10.74
N PHE A 49 -3.97 -2.73 10.98
CA PHE A 49 -3.34 -3.96 11.46
C PHE A 49 -2.77 -4.84 10.35
N ASN A 50 -3.39 -4.86 9.17
CA ASN A 50 -2.94 -5.67 8.03
C ASN A 50 -1.64 -5.14 7.38
N ASN A 51 -1.22 -3.91 7.73
CA ASN A 51 0.00 -3.32 7.20
C ASN A 51 1.28 -3.78 7.95
N ASP A 52 1.15 -4.37 9.14
CA ASP A 52 2.30 -4.86 9.94
C ASP A 52 2.70 -6.30 9.62
N ASN A 53 1.81 -7.08 8.98
CA ASN A 53 2.09 -8.46 8.59
C ASN A 53 2.87 -8.56 7.26
N LYS A 54 3.76 -7.61 6.98
CA LYS A 54 4.84 -7.80 6.00
C LYS A 54 6.14 -8.18 6.69
N ILE A 55 6.08 -9.19 7.55
CA ILE A 55 7.20 -10.13 7.62
C ILE A 55 7.11 -10.87 6.28
N HIS A 56 7.82 -10.37 5.26
CA HIS A 56 8.01 -11.08 4.01
C HIS A 56 8.79 -12.37 4.33
N HIS A 57 8.11 -13.41 4.77
CA HIS A 57 8.58 -14.77 4.51
C HIS A 57 8.26 -15.01 3.03
N HIS A 58 9.06 -14.44 2.13
CA HIS A 58 8.95 -14.75 0.71
C HIS A 58 9.56 -16.15 0.55
N PRO A 59 8.79 -17.21 0.25
CA PRO A 59 9.41 -18.40 -0.29
C PRO A 59 10.15 -17.98 -1.56
N ILE A 60 11.39 -18.44 -1.76
CA ILE A 60 12.14 -18.19 -2.99
C ILE A 60 11.25 -18.60 -4.17
N GLY A 61 10.76 -17.61 -4.90
CA GLY A 61 9.88 -17.79 -6.04
C GLY A 61 10.28 -16.81 -7.13
N ILE A 62 10.42 -17.32 -8.35
CA ILE A 62 10.71 -16.51 -9.53
C ILE A 62 9.42 -15.76 -9.88
N TYR A 63 9.45 -14.42 -9.81
CA TYR A 63 8.33 -13.55 -10.16
C TYR A 63 8.49 -13.06 -11.61
N PHE A 64 7.51 -13.38 -12.46
CA PHE A 64 7.43 -12.80 -13.80
C PHE A 64 6.56 -11.53 -13.74
N ASP A 65 7.20 -10.36 -13.86
CA ASP A 65 6.51 -9.08 -13.97
C ASP A 65 5.89 -8.97 -15.37
N SER A 66 4.59 -9.26 -15.51
CA SER A 66 3.81 -8.85 -16.69
C SER A 66 3.53 -7.35 -16.60
N GLY A 67 4.59 -6.57 -16.72
CA GLY A 67 4.53 -5.12 -16.86
C GLY A 67 3.74 -4.75 -18.11
N THR A 68 2.63 -4.03 -17.91
CA THR A 68 1.87 -3.41 -19.00
C THR A 68 2.77 -2.35 -19.66
N GLY A 69 2.92 -2.48 -20.99
CA GLY A 69 4.02 -1.90 -21.74
C GLY A 69 4.19 -0.38 -21.63
N ARG A 70 5.45 0.03 -21.50
CA ARG A 70 5.96 1.31 -22.01
C ARG A 70 7.02 0.96 -23.06
N GLY A 71 6.76 1.36 -24.30
CA GLY A 71 7.41 0.88 -25.51
C GLY A 71 8.93 0.94 -25.48
N ASN A 72 9.54 -0.24 -25.54
CA ASN A 72 10.35 -0.73 -26.66
C ASN A 72 10.34 -2.25 -26.50
N GLY A 73 9.78 -2.96 -27.50
CA GLY A 73 9.32 -4.34 -27.37
C GLY A 73 10.34 -5.31 -26.78
N VAL A 74 9.84 -6.41 -26.22
CA VAL A 74 10.67 -7.55 -25.83
C VAL A 74 11.25 -8.16 -27.11
N GLU A 75 12.48 -7.81 -27.46
CA GLU A 75 13.22 -8.39 -28.57
C GLU A 75 13.79 -9.74 -28.15
N ILE A 76 13.08 -10.83 -28.48
CA ILE A 76 13.59 -12.18 -28.36
C ILE A 76 14.27 -12.52 -29.69
N ARG A 77 15.59 -12.36 -29.78
CA ARG A 77 16.36 -12.92 -30.91
C ARG A 77 16.62 -14.39 -30.67
N VAL A 78 15.72 -15.21 -31.19
CA VAL A 78 15.97 -16.65 -31.38
C VAL A 78 16.80 -16.81 -32.64
N VAL A 79 18.04 -17.26 -32.51
CA VAL A 79 18.79 -17.82 -33.63
C VAL A 79 18.72 -19.34 -33.47
N ASN A 80 17.88 -20.00 -34.27
CA ASN A 80 17.88 -21.45 -34.32
C ASN A 80 18.62 -21.95 -35.58
N GLU A 81 19.63 -22.75 -35.30
CA GLU A 81 20.18 -23.90 -36.05
C GLU A 81 20.71 -23.72 -37.48
N LYS A 82 21.97 -24.12 -37.66
CA LYS A 82 22.33 -25.03 -38.76
C LYS A 82 23.28 -26.13 -38.27
N LYS A 83 22.68 -27.31 -38.10
CA LYS A 83 23.15 -28.67 -38.36
C LYS A 83 24.37 -29.22 -37.61
#